data_AF-A0A9E4C7H1-F1
#
_entry.id   AF-A0A9E4C7H1-F1
#
_cell.length_a   1.000
_cell.length_b   1.000
_cell.length_c   1.000
_cell.angle_alpha   90.00
_cell.angle_beta   90.00
_cell.angle_gamma   90.00
#
_symmetry.space_group_name_H-M   'P 1'
#
loop_
_entity.id
_entity.type
_entity.pdbx_description
1 polymer ?
#
loop_
_entity_poly.entity_id
_entity_poly.type
_entity_poly.pdbx_seq_one_letter_code
_entity_poly.pdbx_strand_id
1 'polypeptide(L)'
;MVSIERRSGGGILTARTARWASEAKLRDRPETFGAEHNPTGNPIGGGDGYADGFRSGDRSVRSYDDLARALEGAAAGDVVFVPADAEIDMGGRPGLGIPEAVTLAGDRGADGSAGGLVYSNAPDTPCLFRTEGDCIRVTGLRFRGPYPHRDRAAHSSFGILTSHFSLEIDNCEISGFSVAATRFDDGATRGYVHHNFIHHNQKGGLGYGVSINGATVLVEANLFDWCRHHIASSGTPGSGYEARYNICLDHANGHLFDMHGGQDRGDATEISGDWMDIHHNTFIAQDVRSVVIRGAPCRDARIHHNRCLSPHPENVVRAGGNTRAYRNLLGPEGQLVANQRVGP
;
A
#
# COMPACT_ATOMS: atom_id res chain seq x y z
N MET A 1 1.84 17.27 18.32
CA MET A 1 0.74 17.58 17.37
C MET A 1 1.05 18.95 16.81
N VAL A 2 1.79 19.02 15.71
CA VAL A 2 2.11 20.30 15.06
C VAL A 2 0.92 20.63 14.17
N SER A 3 0.12 21.60 14.59
CA SER A 3 -0.95 22.18 13.78
C SER A 3 -0.34 23.29 12.93
N ILE A 4 -0.40 23.16 11.61
CA ILE A 4 -0.02 24.22 10.67
C ILE A 4 -1.29 25.00 10.31
N GLU A 5 -1.39 26.26 10.72
CA GLU A 5 -2.46 27.17 10.32
C GLU A 5 -2.12 27.83 8.97
N ARG A 6 -3.08 27.84 8.03
CA ARG A 6 -2.98 28.60 6.77
C ARG A 6 -3.60 29.99 6.88
N ARG A 7 -3.03 30.94 6.14
CA ARG A 7 -3.73 32.16 5.70
C ARG A 7 -4.60 31.84 4.48
N SER A 8 -5.83 32.36 4.53
CA SER A 8 -6.90 32.34 3.51
C SER A 8 -7.41 30.97 3.05
N GLY A 9 -8.63 30.62 3.49
CA GLY A 9 -9.48 29.65 2.79
C GLY A 9 -9.81 28.33 3.51
N GLY A 10 -9.90 28.31 4.84
CA GLY A 10 -10.77 27.39 5.60
C GLY A 10 -10.52 25.87 5.47
N GLY A 11 -9.53 25.36 6.21
CA GLY A 11 -9.43 23.92 6.55
C GLY A 11 -8.11 23.59 7.22
N ILE A 12 -8.14 23.16 8.49
CA ILE A 12 -6.96 22.66 9.20
C ILE A 12 -6.65 21.27 8.63
N LEU A 13 -5.53 21.11 7.93
CA LEU A 13 -4.91 19.79 7.74
C LEU A 13 -4.29 19.39 9.09
N THR A 14 -5.13 18.87 9.99
CA THR A 14 -4.60 17.89 10.94
C THR A 14 -4.07 16.76 10.09
N ALA A 15 -2.83 16.29 10.31
CA ALA A 15 -2.38 15.00 9.77
C ALA A 15 -3.58 14.08 9.85
N ARG A 16 -4.09 13.62 8.68
CA ARG A 16 -5.27 12.75 8.62
C ARG A 16 -4.80 11.44 9.20
N THR A 17 -4.80 11.45 10.51
CA THR A 17 -4.31 10.43 11.37
C THR A 17 -5.28 9.31 11.10
N ALA A 18 -4.87 8.36 10.24
CA ALA A 18 -5.42 7.01 10.20
C ALA A 18 -5.68 6.66 11.66
N ARG A 19 -6.95 6.67 12.06
CA ARG A 19 -7.30 6.19 13.38
C ARG A 19 -7.12 4.69 13.22
N TRP A 20 -5.92 4.22 13.56
CA TRP A 20 -5.68 2.86 14.05
C TRP A 20 -6.83 2.63 15.01
N ALA A 21 -7.81 1.83 14.61
CA ALA A 21 -9.08 1.82 15.30
C ALA A 21 -8.79 1.34 16.73
N SER A 22 -8.86 2.25 17.71
CA SER A 22 -9.16 1.82 19.06
C SER A 22 -10.57 1.24 18.98
N GLU A 23 -10.79 0.14 19.70
CA GLU A 23 -12.03 -0.62 19.80
C GLU A 23 -13.19 0.22 20.40
N ALA A 24 -13.55 1.32 19.75
CA ALA A 24 -14.67 2.17 20.08
C ALA A 24 -15.93 1.49 19.54
N LYS A 25 -16.41 0.48 20.28
CA LYS A 25 -17.78 -0.03 20.36
C LYS A 25 -18.64 0.21 19.10
N LEU A 26 -18.43 -0.62 18.07
CA LEU A 26 -19.43 -0.94 17.03
C LEU A 26 -20.58 -1.77 17.64
N ARG A 27 -21.24 -1.31 18.71
CA ARG A 27 -22.15 -2.15 19.50
C ARG A 27 -23.54 -2.39 18.89
N ASP A 28 -23.86 -1.83 17.73
CA ASP A 28 -25.18 -1.99 17.08
C ASP A 28 -25.15 -2.17 15.56
N ARG A 29 -23.98 -2.43 14.95
CA ARG A 29 -23.92 -2.73 13.50
C ARG A 29 -23.94 -4.24 13.29
N PRO A 30 -24.66 -4.74 12.27
CA PRO A 30 -24.54 -6.14 11.88
C PRO A 30 -23.08 -6.43 11.59
N GLU A 31 -22.63 -7.62 11.97
CA GLU A 31 -21.29 -8.07 11.64
C GLU A 31 -21.12 -8.17 10.12
N THR A 32 -19.97 -7.72 9.63
CA THR A 32 -19.66 -7.68 8.21
C THR A 32 -18.37 -8.43 7.90
N PHE A 33 -18.24 -8.90 6.67
CA PHE A 33 -17.07 -9.66 6.21
C PHE A 33 -16.68 -9.22 4.81
N GLY A 34 -15.38 -9.21 4.53
CA GLY A 34 -14.88 -8.82 3.22
C GLY A 34 -14.91 -7.31 2.97
N ALA A 35 -14.31 -6.94 1.85
CA ALA A 35 -14.07 -5.57 1.44
C ALA A 35 -15.33 -4.84 1.00
N GLU A 36 -16.40 -5.56 0.64
CA GLU A 36 -17.66 -5.01 0.15
C GLU A 36 -18.35 -4.10 1.19
N HIS A 37 -17.97 -4.23 2.46
CA HIS A 37 -18.43 -3.38 3.56
C HIS A 37 -17.47 -2.24 3.90
N ASN A 38 -16.63 -1.84 2.95
CA ASN A 38 -15.73 -0.70 3.09
C ASN A 38 -16.46 0.54 3.64
N PRO A 39 -16.10 1.04 4.84
CA PRO A 39 -16.81 2.13 5.50
C PRO A 39 -16.30 3.52 5.08
N THR A 40 -15.30 3.62 4.20
CA THR A 40 -14.64 4.90 3.88
C THR A 40 -15.52 5.85 3.06
N GLY A 41 -16.55 5.32 2.39
CA GLY A 41 -17.39 6.07 1.47
C GLY A 41 -16.74 6.35 0.11
N ASN A 42 -15.51 5.87 -0.11
CA ASN A 42 -14.77 6.00 -1.36
C ASN A 42 -14.67 4.64 -2.09
N PRO A 43 -14.50 4.62 -3.42
CA PRO A 43 -14.37 3.40 -4.20
C PRO A 43 -13.08 2.64 -3.86
N ILE A 44 -13.18 1.32 -3.68
CA ILE A 44 -12.00 0.47 -3.54
C ILE A 44 -11.17 0.57 -4.81
N GLY A 45 -9.88 0.85 -4.67
CA GLY A 45 -8.97 1.10 -5.80
C GLY A 45 -8.95 2.54 -6.31
N GLY A 46 -9.76 3.44 -5.74
CA GLY A 46 -9.82 4.84 -6.15
C GLY A 46 -10.50 5.03 -7.49
N GLY A 47 -10.07 6.04 -8.25
CA GLY A 47 -10.64 6.41 -9.54
C GLY A 47 -11.98 7.12 -9.41
N ASP A 48 -12.88 6.86 -10.36
CA ASP A 48 -14.17 7.53 -10.46
C ASP A 48 -14.98 7.41 -9.17
N GLY A 49 -15.42 8.56 -8.64
CA GLY A 49 -16.15 8.65 -7.37
C GLY A 49 -15.28 8.81 -6.13
N TYR A 50 -13.94 8.84 -6.26
CA TYR A 50 -13.06 9.19 -5.16
C TYR A 50 -13.21 10.68 -4.78
N ALA A 51 -13.62 10.94 -3.54
CA ALA A 51 -14.09 12.27 -3.13
C ALA A 51 -12.97 13.24 -2.74
N ASP A 52 -11.79 12.74 -2.35
CA ASP A 52 -10.71 13.56 -1.78
C ASP A 52 -9.58 13.82 -2.80
N GLY A 53 -9.92 13.91 -4.09
CA GLY A 53 -8.98 14.17 -5.18
C GLY A 53 -8.70 15.66 -5.43
N PHE A 54 -7.71 15.94 -6.30
CA PHE A 54 -7.34 17.29 -6.72
C PHE A 54 -7.72 17.53 -8.18
N ARG A 55 -7.93 18.80 -8.53
CA ARG A 55 -8.20 19.25 -9.92
C ARG A 55 -7.17 20.26 -10.42
N SER A 56 -6.32 20.75 -9.52
CA SER A 56 -5.24 21.71 -9.76
C SER A 56 -4.32 21.72 -8.54
N GLY A 57 -3.20 22.45 -8.64
CA GLY A 57 -2.31 22.73 -7.52
C GLY A 57 -1.63 24.09 -7.67
N ASP A 58 -0.75 24.42 -6.74
CA ASP A 58 0.01 25.66 -6.72
C ASP A 58 1.02 25.74 -7.88
N ARG A 59 1.50 24.59 -8.35
CA ARG A 59 2.43 24.45 -9.48
C ARG A 59 1.97 23.32 -10.40
N SER A 60 1.80 23.58 -11.69
CA SER A 60 1.49 22.55 -12.68
C SER A 60 2.74 22.15 -13.46
N VAL A 61 3.05 20.86 -13.54
CA VAL A 61 4.29 20.33 -14.12
C VAL A 61 4.03 19.23 -15.13
N ARG A 62 4.82 19.22 -16.21
CA ARG A 62 4.57 18.35 -17.37
C ARG A 62 5.83 17.66 -17.90
N SER A 63 6.97 17.88 -17.25
CA SER A 63 8.27 17.31 -17.61
C SER A 63 9.08 17.02 -16.35
N TYR A 64 10.14 16.22 -16.48
CA TYR A 64 11.05 15.94 -15.38
C TYR A 64 11.64 17.23 -14.80
N ASP A 65 12.12 18.14 -15.66
CA ASP A 65 12.79 19.37 -15.22
C ASP A 65 11.82 20.34 -14.54
N ASP A 66 10.56 20.38 -14.99
CA ASP A 66 9.51 21.17 -14.32
C ASP A 66 9.17 20.58 -12.95
N LEU A 67 9.01 19.26 -12.88
CA LEU A 67 8.69 18.55 -11.65
C LEU A 67 9.82 18.68 -10.63
N ALA A 68 11.07 18.52 -11.06
CA ALA A 68 12.26 18.68 -10.21
C ALA A 68 12.33 20.11 -9.63
N ARG A 69 12.21 21.15 -10.47
CA ARG A 69 12.22 22.55 -10.01
C ARG A 69 11.03 22.89 -9.12
N ALA A 70 9.86 22.33 -9.41
CA ALA A 70 8.66 22.57 -8.60
C ALA A 70 8.79 21.96 -7.22
N LEU A 71 9.32 20.73 -7.11
CA LEU A 71 9.57 20.07 -5.82
C LEU A 71 10.68 20.75 -5.04
N GLU A 72 11.79 21.14 -5.68
CA GLU A 72 12.89 21.87 -5.02
C GLU A 72 12.43 23.22 -4.46
N GLY A 73 11.50 23.89 -5.14
CA GLY A 73 10.94 25.18 -4.72
C GLY A 73 9.65 25.11 -3.91
N ALA A 74 9.14 23.92 -3.59
CA ALA A 74 7.88 23.75 -2.88
C ALA A 74 8.02 24.02 -1.38
N ALA A 75 7.06 24.74 -0.81
CA ALA A 75 6.94 24.96 0.62
C ALA A 75 5.95 23.97 1.26
N ALA A 76 6.04 23.81 2.58
CA ALA A 76 5.08 23.03 3.34
C ALA A 76 3.63 23.48 3.04
N GLY A 77 2.80 22.53 2.59
CA GLY A 77 1.43 22.75 2.14
C GLY A 77 1.27 22.94 0.63
N ASP A 78 2.33 23.15 -0.14
CA ASP A 78 2.20 23.29 -1.58
C ASP A 78 1.70 21.99 -2.22
N VAL A 79 0.92 22.16 -3.29
CA VAL A 79 0.46 21.09 -4.18
C VAL A 79 1.21 21.21 -5.50
N VAL A 80 2.10 20.25 -5.77
CA VAL A 80 2.71 20.06 -7.09
C VAL A 80 1.81 19.14 -7.90
N PHE A 81 1.22 19.66 -8.97
CA PHE A 81 0.16 19.01 -9.73
C PHE A 81 0.64 18.54 -11.11
N VAL A 82 0.38 17.29 -11.44
CA VAL A 82 0.64 16.70 -12.76
C VAL A 82 -0.71 16.50 -13.47
N PRO A 83 -1.00 17.26 -14.54
CA PRO A 83 -2.29 17.18 -15.24
C PRO A 83 -2.49 15.85 -15.97
N ALA A 84 -3.75 15.47 -16.21
CA ALA A 84 -4.16 14.21 -16.83
C ALA A 84 -3.38 13.82 -18.11
N ASP A 85 -3.04 14.80 -18.93
CA ASP A 85 -2.40 14.64 -20.23
C ASP A 85 -0.87 14.73 -20.19
N ALA A 86 -0.28 14.90 -19.00
CA ALA A 86 1.16 14.86 -18.83
C ALA A 86 1.69 13.42 -18.71
N GLU A 87 2.78 13.16 -19.42
CA GLU A 87 3.58 11.94 -19.31
C GLU A 87 5.03 12.33 -18.99
N ILE A 88 5.48 12.06 -17.76
CA ILE A 88 6.79 12.44 -17.25
C ILE A 88 7.70 11.21 -17.23
N ASP A 89 8.70 11.20 -18.11
CA ASP A 89 9.73 10.15 -18.16
C ASP A 89 10.87 10.43 -17.16
N MET A 90 10.99 9.56 -16.17
CA MET A 90 12.03 9.53 -15.13
C MET A 90 13.22 8.64 -15.52
N GLY A 91 13.18 7.98 -16.67
CA GLY A 91 14.18 7.03 -17.12
C GLY A 91 15.59 7.61 -17.21
N GLY A 92 16.56 6.86 -16.68
CA GLY A 92 17.98 7.26 -16.70
C GLY A 92 18.31 8.46 -15.82
N ARG A 93 17.36 8.92 -15.00
CA ARG A 93 17.50 10.08 -14.11
C ARG A 93 17.35 9.65 -12.64
N PRO A 94 17.90 10.41 -11.69
CA PRO A 94 17.69 10.13 -10.28
C PRO A 94 16.21 10.32 -9.91
N GLY A 95 15.72 9.55 -8.94
CA GLY A 95 14.39 9.78 -8.37
C GLY A 95 14.33 11.15 -7.69
N LEU A 96 13.13 11.73 -7.62
CA LEU A 96 12.91 13.07 -7.06
C LEU A 96 12.50 13.01 -5.59
N GLY A 97 12.97 13.98 -4.82
CA GLY A 97 12.57 14.19 -3.44
C GLY A 97 11.24 14.94 -3.35
N ILE A 98 10.31 14.47 -2.52
CA ILE A 98 9.12 15.22 -2.16
C ILE A 98 9.38 15.86 -0.79
N PRO A 99 9.37 17.21 -0.66
CA PRO A 99 9.66 17.87 0.62
C PRO A 99 8.58 17.61 1.68
N GLU A 100 8.93 17.87 2.95
CA GLU A 100 8.00 17.81 4.08
C GLU A 100 6.69 18.57 3.79
N ALA A 101 5.57 17.95 4.14
CA ALA A 101 4.23 18.53 4.04
C ALA A 101 3.80 18.98 2.63
N VAL A 102 4.48 18.51 1.58
CA VAL A 102 4.09 18.75 0.18
C VAL A 102 3.16 17.65 -0.30
N THR A 103 2.18 18.03 -1.14
CA THR A 103 1.34 17.09 -1.88
C THR A 103 1.79 16.99 -3.33
N LEU A 104 2.09 15.79 -3.80
CA LEU A 104 2.22 15.48 -5.23
C LEU A 104 0.88 14.92 -5.72
N ALA A 105 0.20 15.66 -6.60
CA ALA A 105 -1.17 15.35 -6.98
C ALA A 105 -1.37 15.21 -8.49
N GLY A 106 -2.33 14.39 -8.87
CA GLY A 106 -2.99 14.40 -10.17
C GLY A 106 -4.51 14.39 -9.98
N ASP A 107 -5.23 14.20 -11.09
CA ASP A 107 -6.70 14.30 -11.15
C ASP A 107 -7.39 12.96 -11.44
N ARG A 108 -6.73 11.81 -11.22
CA ARG A 108 -7.35 10.50 -11.45
C ARG A 108 -8.73 10.39 -10.79
N GLY A 109 -9.75 9.99 -11.56
CA GLY A 109 -11.14 9.86 -11.12
C GLY A 109 -11.98 11.14 -11.23
N ALA A 110 -11.36 12.30 -11.47
CA ALA A 110 -12.10 13.54 -11.73
C ALA A 110 -12.55 13.57 -13.20
N ASP A 111 -13.87 13.63 -13.41
CA ASP A 111 -14.50 13.73 -14.73
C ASP A 111 -13.99 12.67 -15.73
N GLY A 112 -13.72 11.45 -15.25
CA GLY A 112 -13.20 10.34 -16.04
C GLY A 112 -11.69 10.42 -16.34
N SER A 113 -10.96 11.32 -15.68
CA SER A 113 -9.50 11.41 -15.85
C SER A 113 -8.81 10.13 -15.37
N ALA A 114 -7.86 9.64 -16.15
CA ALA A 114 -6.98 8.55 -15.76
C ALA A 114 -5.89 8.98 -14.76
N GLY A 115 -5.62 10.30 -14.65
CA GLY A 115 -4.48 10.88 -13.95
C GLY A 115 -3.23 10.97 -14.83
N GLY A 116 -2.38 11.97 -14.54
CA GLY A 116 -1.08 12.12 -15.17
C GLY A 116 -0.18 10.90 -14.95
N LEU A 117 0.66 10.58 -15.94
CA LEU A 117 1.57 9.43 -15.91
C LEU A 117 2.98 9.87 -15.55
N VAL A 118 3.58 9.26 -14.53
CA VAL A 118 5.00 9.37 -14.21
C VAL A 118 5.62 7.97 -14.33
N TYR A 119 6.64 7.80 -15.17
CA TYR A 119 7.13 6.47 -15.51
C TYR A 119 8.64 6.41 -15.70
N SER A 120 9.18 5.20 -15.72
CA SER A 120 10.55 4.93 -16.17
C SER A 120 10.57 3.64 -16.98
N ASN A 121 11.27 3.66 -18.11
CA ASN A 121 11.59 2.46 -18.90
C ASN A 121 13.02 1.95 -18.64
N ALA A 122 13.79 2.64 -17.79
CA ALA A 122 15.15 2.22 -17.46
C ALA A 122 15.11 0.98 -16.54
N PRO A 123 15.75 -0.16 -16.90
CA PRO A 123 15.64 -1.41 -16.14
C PRO A 123 15.96 -1.26 -14.65
N ASP A 124 17.03 -0.51 -14.36
CA ASP A 124 17.39 -0.09 -13.01
C ASP A 124 16.83 1.32 -12.76
N THR A 125 15.83 1.39 -11.89
CA THR A 125 15.17 2.64 -11.48
C THR A 125 15.22 2.71 -9.95
N PRO A 126 16.20 3.40 -9.34
CA PRO A 126 16.36 3.41 -7.88
C PRO A 126 15.07 3.76 -7.13
N CYS A 127 14.34 4.76 -7.63
CA CYS A 127 12.95 5.08 -7.31
C CYS A 127 12.40 6.09 -8.34
N LEU A 128 11.08 6.25 -8.45
CA LEU A 128 10.51 7.46 -9.04
C LEU A 128 10.57 8.62 -8.02
N PHE A 129 10.15 8.34 -6.79
CA PHE A 129 10.10 9.32 -5.71
C PHE A 129 10.65 8.77 -4.40
N ARG A 130 11.24 9.67 -3.61
CA ARG A 130 11.53 9.47 -2.19
C ARG A 130 10.96 10.64 -1.38
N THR A 131 10.54 10.39 -0.16
CA THR A 131 10.21 11.46 0.79
C THR A 131 11.49 12.12 1.32
N GLU A 132 11.49 13.43 1.48
CA GLU A 132 12.56 14.22 2.13
C GLU A 132 12.11 14.88 3.44
N GLY A 133 10.94 14.48 3.95
CA GLY A 133 10.42 14.89 5.25
C GLY A 133 9.10 14.22 5.56
N ASP A 134 8.44 14.68 6.62
CA ASP A 134 7.21 14.10 7.14
C ASP A 134 5.94 14.61 6.44
N CYS A 135 4.81 13.96 6.70
CA CYS A 135 3.47 14.43 6.35
C CYS A 135 3.23 14.69 4.85
N ILE A 136 3.84 13.88 3.99
CA ILE A 136 3.71 13.97 2.53
C ILE A 136 2.47 13.22 2.07
N ARG A 137 1.83 13.73 1.01
CA ARG A 137 0.75 13.03 0.31
C ARG A 137 1.06 12.87 -1.18
N VAL A 138 0.82 11.67 -1.71
CA VAL A 138 0.89 11.35 -3.14
C VAL A 138 -0.47 10.85 -3.59
N THR A 139 -1.13 11.56 -4.51
CA THR A 139 -2.51 11.24 -4.88
C THR A 139 -2.86 11.42 -6.35
N GLY A 140 -3.79 10.63 -6.86
CA GLY A 140 -4.44 10.92 -8.14
C GLY A 140 -3.59 10.71 -9.39
N LEU A 141 -2.54 9.89 -9.30
CA LEU A 141 -1.52 9.72 -10.36
C LEU A 141 -1.41 8.27 -10.86
N ARG A 142 -0.83 8.11 -12.05
CA ARG A 142 -0.38 6.81 -12.56
C ARG A 142 1.13 6.73 -12.48
N PHE A 143 1.65 5.67 -11.86
CA PHE A 143 3.07 5.37 -11.75
C PHE A 143 3.37 4.07 -12.46
N ARG A 144 4.33 4.09 -13.39
CA ARG A 144 4.74 2.90 -14.15
C ARG A 144 6.25 2.69 -14.12
N GLY A 145 6.66 1.57 -13.54
CA GLY A 145 8.03 1.07 -13.60
C GLY A 145 8.33 0.28 -14.88
N PRO A 146 9.60 -0.11 -15.07
CA PRO A 146 10.12 -0.69 -16.31
C PRO A 146 9.82 -2.19 -16.48
N TYR A 147 9.31 -2.87 -15.46
CA TYR A 147 9.36 -4.33 -15.38
C TYR A 147 8.03 -4.97 -14.91
N PRO A 148 7.11 -5.25 -15.85
CA PRO A 148 5.83 -5.89 -15.55
C PRO A 148 5.88 -7.43 -15.61
N HIS A 149 7.06 -8.06 -15.63
CA HIS A 149 7.20 -9.49 -15.93
C HIS A 149 7.46 -10.38 -14.69
N ARG A 150 7.26 -11.69 -14.85
CA ARG A 150 7.33 -12.70 -13.77
C ARG A 150 8.69 -13.38 -13.62
N ASP A 151 9.51 -13.32 -14.67
CA ASP A 151 10.81 -13.95 -14.67
C ASP A 151 11.75 -13.33 -13.61
N ARG A 152 12.84 -14.03 -13.33
CA ARG A 152 13.88 -13.51 -12.46
C ARG A 152 14.81 -12.64 -13.31
N ALA A 153 14.84 -11.35 -13.02
CA ALA A 153 15.85 -10.43 -13.55
C ALA A 153 16.86 -9.97 -12.47
N ALA A 154 18.01 -9.46 -12.89
CA ALA A 154 18.99 -8.84 -12.01
C ALA A 154 18.64 -7.37 -11.67
N HIS A 155 17.76 -6.74 -12.45
CA HIS A 155 17.46 -5.33 -12.32
C HIS A 155 16.51 -5.01 -11.18
N SER A 156 16.74 -3.86 -10.55
CA SER A 156 15.96 -3.37 -9.40
C SER A 156 15.27 -2.05 -9.74
N SER A 157 13.95 -2.04 -9.60
CA SER A 157 13.14 -0.83 -9.72
C SER A 157 12.14 -0.69 -8.58
N PHE A 158 11.98 0.55 -8.11
CA PHE A 158 11.05 0.93 -7.06
C PHE A 158 10.20 2.14 -7.49
N GLY A 159 8.99 2.24 -6.95
CA GLY A 159 8.11 3.39 -7.17
C GLY A 159 8.37 4.52 -6.17
N ILE A 160 7.73 4.43 -5.01
CA ILE A 160 7.75 5.47 -3.96
C ILE A 160 8.41 4.91 -2.69
N LEU A 161 9.41 5.61 -2.16
CA LEU A 161 10.18 5.20 -0.98
C LEU A 161 10.02 6.19 0.17
N THR A 162 9.99 5.68 1.40
CA THR A 162 10.01 6.53 2.58
C THR A 162 10.66 5.87 3.79
N SER A 163 11.28 6.71 4.61
CA SER A 163 11.72 6.43 5.99
C SER A 163 11.12 7.44 6.97
N HIS A 164 10.10 8.20 6.55
CA HIS A 164 9.57 9.36 7.26
C HIS A 164 8.17 9.09 7.82
N PHE A 165 7.74 9.95 8.74
CA PHE A 165 6.44 9.87 9.37
C PHE A 165 5.33 10.32 8.42
N SER A 166 4.24 9.55 8.37
CA SER A 166 2.98 9.95 7.75
C SER A 166 3.05 10.24 6.25
N LEU A 167 3.64 9.33 5.47
CA LEU A 167 3.40 9.27 4.02
C LEU A 167 2.01 8.69 3.73
N GLU A 168 1.16 9.47 3.06
CA GLU A 168 -0.14 9.05 2.52
C GLU A 168 -0.02 8.83 1.00
N ILE A 169 -0.43 7.66 0.52
CA ILE A 169 -0.47 7.32 -0.91
C ILE A 169 -1.88 6.87 -1.23
N ASP A 170 -2.60 7.63 -2.05
CA ASP A 170 -4.00 7.37 -2.31
C ASP A 170 -4.47 7.64 -3.73
N ASN A 171 -5.55 6.98 -4.16
CA ASN A 171 -6.15 7.24 -5.47
C ASN A 171 -5.15 7.16 -6.64
N CYS A 172 -4.11 6.33 -6.53
CA CYS A 172 -3.11 6.14 -7.57
C CYS A 172 -3.29 4.79 -8.29
N GLU A 173 -2.80 4.72 -9.53
CA GLU A 173 -2.49 3.45 -10.21
C GLU A 173 -0.98 3.23 -10.16
N ILE A 174 -0.50 2.08 -9.67
CA ILE A 174 0.93 1.85 -9.44
C ILE A 174 1.33 0.49 -9.99
N SER A 175 2.22 0.47 -10.98
CA SER A 175 2.57 -0.78 -11.67
C SER A 175 3.99 -0.90 -12.17
N GLY A 176 4.41 -2.13 -12.46
CA GLY A 176 5.63 -2.42 -13.24
C GLY A 176 6.96 -2.27 -12.47
N PHE A 177 6.95 -2.33 -11.14
CA PHE A 177 8.18 -2.27 -10.35
C PHE A 177 8.71 -3.66 -10.02
N SER A 178 10.00 -3.86 -10.30
CA SER A 178 10.65 -5.16 -10.16
C SER A 178 10.90 -5.53 -8.71
N VAL A 179 11.04 -4.55 -7.81
CA VAL A 179 11.17 -4.79 -6.37
C VAL A 179 9.89 -4.44 -5.62
N ALA A 180 9.50 -3.16 -5.59
CA ALA A 180 8.30 -2.74 -4.87
C ALA A 180 7.67 -1.48 -5.48
N ALA A 181 6.33 -1.45 -5.58
CA ALA A 181 5.57 -0.27 -5.96
C ALA A 181 5.68 0.83 -4.90
N THR A 182 5.50 0.47 -3.62
CA THR A 182 5.76 1.37 -2.49
C THR A 182 6.64 0.67 -1.47
N ARG A 183 7.58 1.37 -0.87
CA ARG A 183 8.48 0.83 0.16
C ARG A 183 8.60 1.77 1.36
N PHE A 184 8.30 1.23 2.53
CA PHE A 184 8.44 1.87 3.82
C PHE A 184 9.60 1.21 4.56
N ASP A 185 10.67 1.95 4.78
CA ASP A 185 11.88 1.51 5.49
C ASP A 185 11.92 2.06 6.92
N ASP A 186 12.92 1.63 7.69
CA ASP A 186 13.12 1.96 9.09
C ASP A 186 13.01 3.47 9.35
N GLY A 187 12.29 3.84 10.41
CA GLY A 187 11.88 5.21 10.71
C GLY A 187 10.49 5.58 10.19
N ALA A 188 9.99 4.94 9.13
CA ALA A 188 8.66 5.23 8.61
C ALA A 188 7.56 4.73 9.56
N THR A 189 6.71 5.64 10.01
CA THR A 189 5.57 5.30 10.86
C THR A 189 4.32 6.03 10.40
N ARG A 190 3.15 5.44 10.68
CA ARG A 190 1.86 5.95 10.18
C ARG A 190 1.78 6.07 8.67
N GLY A 191 2.45 5.18 7.93
CA GLY A 191 2.23 5.07 6.50
C GLY A 191 0.77 4.74 6.23
N TYR A 192 0.20 5.32 5.17
CA TYR A 192 -1.19 5.07 4.80
C TYR A 192 -1.30 4.89 3.30
N VAL A 193 -1.52 3.66 2.86
CA VAL A 193 -1.67 3.30 1.44
C VAL A 193 -3.11 2.91 1.22
N HIS A 194 -3.90 3.74 0.53
CA HIS A 194 -5.33 3.48 0.42
C HIS A 194 -6.00 3.86 -0.90
N HIS A 195 -7.02 3.10 -1.28
CA HIS A 195 -7.79 3.40 -2.50
C HIS A 195 -6.90 3.52 -3.74
N ASN A 196 -5.87 2.67 -3.85
CA ASN A 196 -5.01 2.59 -5.03
C ASN A 196 -5.32 1.33 -5.84
N PHE A 197 -5.08 1.39 -7.15
CA PHE A 197 -4.97 0.20 -7.99
C PHE A 197 -3.50 -0.18 -8.16
N ILE A 198 -3.04 -1.23 -7.49
CA ILE A 198 -1.63 -1.63 -7.46
C ILE A 198 -1.48 -2.98 -8.17
N HIS A 199 -0.75 -2.98 -9.29
CA HIS A 199 -0.68 -4.18 -10.13
C HIS A 199 0.61 -4.39 -10.92
N HIS A 200 0.82 -5.61 -11.42
CA HIS A 200 1.94 -5.96 -12.29
C HIS A 200 3.33 -5.73 -11.66
N ASN A 201 3.43 -5.82 -10.34
CA ASN A 201 4.69 -5.82 -9.60
C ASN A 201 5.05 -7.28 -9.31
N GLN A 202 5.54 -8.01 -10.31
CA GLN A 202 5.46 -9.48 -10.28
C GLN A 202 6.75 -10.25 -10.50
N LYS A 203 7.90 -9.58 -10.43
CA LYS A 203 9.21 -10.21 -10.62
C LYS A 203 9.42 -11.42 -9.72
N GLY A 204 9.94 -12.50 -10.30
CA GLY A 204 10.28 -13.71 -9.56
C GLY A 204 11.25 -13.43 -8.41
N GLY A 205 10.89 -13.83 -7.19
CA GLY A 205 11.66 -13.63 -5.97
C GLY A 205 11.55 -12.23 -5.35
N LEU A 206 10.95 -11.24 -6.02
CA LEU A 206 10.64 -9.90 -5.49
C LEU A 206 9.20 -9.53 -5.86
N GLY A 207 8.92 -8.33 -6.39
CA GLY A 207 7.61 -7.94 -6.92
C GLY A 207 6.55 -7.69 -5.84
N TYR A 208 6.68 -6.58 -5.12
CA TYR A 208 5.79 -6.25 -4.01
C TYR A 208 4.88 -5.06 -4.35
N GLY A 209 3.61 -5.14 -3.99
CA GLY A 209 2.72 -3.96 -4.03
C GLY A 209 3.14 -2.95 -2.96
N VAL A 210 2.96 -3.34 -1.70
CA VAL A 210 3.40 -2.60 -0.51
C VAL A 210 4.50 -3.39 0.21
N SER A 211 5.70 -2.83 0.29
CA SER A 211 6.85 -3.40 0.98
C SER A 211 7.12 -2.66 2.29
N ILE A 212 7.32 -3.39 3.39
CA ILE A 212 7.49 -2.85 4.74
C ILE A 212 8.75 -3.42 5.39
N ASN A 213 9.65 -2.57 5.87
CA ASN A 213 10.92 -2.98 6.45
C ASN A 213 11.28 -2.11 7.67
N GLY A 214 10.89 -2.54 8.87
CA GLY A 214 11.08 -1.74 10.09
C GLY A 214 10.09 -0.59 10.24
N ALA A 215 8.91 -0.69 9.61
CA ALA A 215 7.94 0.39 9.50
C ALA A 215 6.51 -0.03 9.89
N THR A 216 5.64 0.96 10.12
CA THR A 216 4.20 0.73 10.40
C THR A 216 3.28 1.37 9.37
N VAL A 217 2.39 0.56 8.78
CA VAL A 217 1.54 0.97 7.64
C VAL A 217 0.11 0.49 7.80
N LEU A 218 -0.86 1.37 7.52
CA LEU A 218 -2.25 0.99 7.25
C LEU A 218 -2.45 0.85 5.74
N VAL A 219 -2.92 -0.33 5.30
CA VAL A 219 -3.21 -0.63 3.90
C VAL A 219 -4.73 -0.84 3.77
N GLU A 220 -5.44 0.17 3.24
CA GLU A 220 -6.91 0.23 3.28
C GLU A 220 -7.55 0.37 1.90
N ALA A 221 -8.58 -0.43 1.59
CA ALA A 221 -9.42 -0.22 0.41
C ALA A 221 -8.65 -0.15 -0.93
N ASN A 222 -7.51 -0.81 -1.04
CA ASN A 222 -6.78 -0.93 -2.32
C ASN A 222 -7.36 -2.07 -3.16
N LEU A 223 -7.27 -1.91 -4.48
CA LEU A 223 -7.45 -2.97 -5.45
C LEU A 223 -6.08 -3.49 -5.89
N PHE A 224 -5.88 -4.78 -5.76
CA PHE A 224 -4.60 -5.45 -5.90
C PHE A 224 -4.69 -6.54 -6.96
N ASP A 225 -3.77 -6.58 -7.91
CA ASP A 225 -3.67 -7.69 -8.88
C ASP A 225 -2.24 -7.90 -9.36
N TRP A 226 -1.93 -9.04 -9.98
CA TRP A 226 -0.63 -9.29 -10.64
C TRP A 226 0.60 -8.83 -9.83
N CYS A 227 0.59 -8.99 -8.51
CA CYS A 227 1.79 -8.83 -7.69
C CYS A 227 2.33 -10.20 -7.29
N ARG A 228 3.62 -10.34 -7.01
CA ARG A 228 4.11 -11.58 -6.38
C ARG A 228 3.63 -11.66 -4.93
N HIS A 229 3.81 -10.56 -4.19
CA HIS A 229 3.13 -10.31 -2.91
C HIS A 229 2.44 -8.95 -2.99
N HIS A 230 1.16 -8.87 -2.63
CA HIS A 230 0.43 -7.60 -2.59
C HIS A 230 0.90 -6.75 -1.41
N ILE A 231 1.11 -7.38 -0.25
CA ILE A 231 1.76 -6.79 0.91
C ILE A 231 2.88 -7.74 1.34
N ALA A 232 4.10 -7.21 1.50
CA ALA A 232 5.22 -7.96 2.03
C ALA A 232 5.96 -7.17 3.09
N SER A 233 6.42 -7.87 4.13
CA SER A 233 7.28 -7.28 5.15
C SER A 233 8.47 -8.17 5.46
N SER A 234 9.63 -7.54 5.70
CA SER A 234 10.86 -8.24 6.11
C SER A 234 10.76 -8.93 7.47
N GLY A 235 9.77 -8.55 8.29
CA GLY A 235 9.60 -9.08 9.64
C GLY A 235 10.68 -8.65 10.62
N THR A 236 11.50 -7.65 10.25
CA THR A 236 12.38 -6.96 11.20
C THR A 236 11.55 -6.46 12.39
N PRO A 237 12.03 -6.59 13.64
CA PRO A 237 11.38 -5.98 14.81
C PRO A 237 10.98 -4.52 14.56
N GLY A 238 9.85 -4.08 15.08
CA GLY A 238 9.25 -2.77 14.78
C GLY A 238 8.36 -2.75 13.53
N SER A 239 8.42 -3.76 12.65
CA SER A 239 7.51 -3.86 11.50
C SER A 239 6.10 -4.25 11.94
N GLY A 240 5.07 -3.60 11.38
CA GLY A 240 3.70 -4.04 11.57
C GLY A 240 2.73 -3.40 10.59
N TYR A 241 1.61 -4.05 10.33
CA TYR A 241 0.59 -3.50 9.43
C TYR A 241 -0.83 -3.90 9.76
N GLU A 242 -1.74 -2.98 9.49
CA GLU A 242 -3.17 -3.25 9.41
C GLU A 242 -3.53 -3.31 7.93
N ALA A 243 -4.13 -4.40 7.48
CA ALA A 243 -4.63 -4.55 6.13
C ALA A 243 -6.13 -4.74 6.18
N ARG A 244 -6.89 -3.78 5.65
CA ARG A 244 -8.36 -3.84 5.69
C ARG A 244 -9.07 -3.37 4.45
N TYR A 245 -10.22 -3.98 4.17
CA TYR A 245 -11.08 -3.60 3.05
C TYR A 245 -10.40 -3.66 1.68
N ASN A 246 -9.26 -4.35 1.54
CA ASN A 246 -8.60 -4.51 0.25
C ASN A 246 -9.26 -5.66 -0.54
N ILE A 247 -9.27 -5.53 -1.86
CA ILE A 247 -9.62 -6.61 -2.78
C ILE A 247 -8.36 -7.11 -3.45
N CYS A 248 -8.03 -8.38 -3.28
CA CYS A 248 -6.95 -9.05 -4.02
C CYS A 248 -7.54 -9.93 -5.13
N LEU A 249 -7.27 -9.56 -6.38
CA LEU A 249 -7.66 -10.31 -7.57
C LEU A 249 -6.80 -11.57 -7.76
N ASP A 250 -7.09 -12.32 -8.80
CA ASP A 250 -6.72 -13.72 -9.03
C ASP A 250 -5.30 -13.97 -9.52
N HIS A 251 -4.60 -12.96 -10.06
CA HIS A 251 -3.39 -13.21 -10.84
C HIS A 251 -2.07 -13.09 -10.09
N ALA A 252 -2.09 -13.17 -8.76
CA ALA A 252 -0.86 -13.21 -7.99
C ALA A 252 -0.04 -14.47 -8.34
N ASN A 253 1.30 -14.35 -8.34
CA ASN A 253 2.19 -15.50 -8.58
C ASN A 253 2.90 -16.01 -7.31
N GLY A 254 2.52 -15.46 -6.16
CA GLY A 254 2.93 -15.87 -4.82
C GLY A 254 1.77 -15.67 -3.83
N HIS A 255 2.01 -15.91 -2.54
CA HIS A 255 1.00 -15.63 -1.52
C HIS A 255 0.74 -14.12 -1.40
N LEU A 256 -0.49 -13.74 -1.02
CA LEU A 256 -0.97 -12.37 -1.20
C LEU A 256 -0.39 -11.42 -0.15
N PHE A 257 -0.64 -11.68 1.13
CA PHE A 257 -0.11 -10.91 2.24
C PHE A 257 0.93 -11.73 3.00
N ASP A 258 2.05 -11.09 3.28
CA ASP A 258 3.24 -11.75 3.79
C ASP A 258 3.85 -11.04 4.99
N MET A 259 4.43 -11.84 5.88
CA MET A 259 5.34 -11.41 6.92
C MET A 259 6.47 -12.44 7.04
N HIS A 260 7.67 -12.03 6.65
CA HIS A 260 8.87 -12.84 6.78
C HIS A 260 9.21 -13.12 8.25
N GLY A 261 9.91 -14.21 8.52
CA GLY A 261 10.45 -14.54 9.84
C GLY A 261 11.97 -14.52 9.92
N GLY A 262 12.51 -14.80 11.11
CA GLY A 262 13.96 -14.77 11.33
C GLY A 262 14.74 -15.78 10.51
N GLN A 263 14.11 -16.89 10.11
CA GLN A 263 14.68 -17.81 9.13
C GLN A 263 14.87 -17.16 7.75
N ASP A 264 13.90 -16.36 7.28
CA ASP A 264 14.03 -15.63 6.01
C ASP A 264 15.15 -14.56 6.08
N ARG A 265 15.38 -14.00 7.27
CA ARG A 265 16.43 -13.00 7.52
C ARG A 265 17.79 -13.60 7.86
N GLY A 266 17.85 -14.88 8.22
CA GLY A 266 19.07 -15.54 8.70
C GLY A 266 19.60 -14.99 10.04
N ASP A 267 18.72 -14.43 10.88
CA ASP A 267 19.10 -13.74 12.12
C ASP A 267 19.05 -14.63 13.38
N ALA A 268 18.84 -15.93 13.19
CA ALA A 268 18.72 -16.95 14.25
C ALA A 268 17.57 -16.71 15.24
N THR A 269 16.58 -15.88 14.87
CA THR A 269 15.33 -15.72 15.61
C THR A 269 14.18 -16.43 14.90
N GLU A 270 13.04 -16.54 15.59
CA GLU A 270 11.76 -16.89 14.96
C GLU A 270 10.87 -15.64 14.82
N ILE A 271 11.41 -14.43 14.96
CA ILE A 271 10.60 -13.19 15.00
C ILE A 271 10.03 -12.87 13.61
N SER A 272 8.77 -12.48 13.54
CA SER A 272 8.10 -12.02 12.30
C SER A 272 7.37 -10.70 12.51
N GLY A 273 8.14 -9.63 12.70
CA GLY A 273 7.62 -8.29 13.03
C GLY A 273 7.00 -8.21 14.42
N ASP A 274 6.40 -7.07 14.72
CA ASP A 274 5.75 -6.82 16.01
C ASP A 274 4.30 -7.27 16.01
N TRP A 275 3.51 -6.86 15.02
CA TRP A 275 2.08 -7.12 14.99
C TRP A 275 1.47 -7.04 13.60
N MET A 276 0.36 -7.76 13.38
CA MET A 276 -0.46 -7.66 12.17
C MET A 276 -1.94 -7.70 12.52
N ASP A 277 -2.73 -6.88 11.82
CA ASP A 277 -4.19 -6.94 11.88
C ASP A 277 -4.78 -6.99 10.47
N ILE A 278 -5.19 -8.19 10.04
CA ILE A 278 -5.62 -8.47 8.67
C ILE A 278 -7.10 -8.77 8.71
N HIS A 279 -7.92 -7.80 8.32
CA HIS A 279 -9.36 -7.95 8.46
C HIS A 279 -10.23 -7.32 7.39
N HIS A 280 -11.41 -7.89 7.17
CA HIS A 280 -12.37 -7.37 6.19
C HIS A 280 -11.79 -7.22 4.78
N ASN A 281 -10.80 -8.02 4.40
CA ASN A 281 -10.32 -8.07 3.02
C ASN A 281 -11.11 -9.12 2.24
N THR A 282 -11.24 -8.93 0.93
CA THR A 282 -11.75 -9.94 0.01
C THR A 282 -10.59 -10.48 -0.83
N PHE A 283 -10.29 -11.77 -0.68
CA PHE A 283 -9.27 -12.48 -1.43
C PHE A 283 -9.95 -13.35 -2.50
N ILE A 284 -9.90 -12.90 -3.75
CA ILE A 284 -10.48 -13.60 -4.91
C ILE A 284 -9.53 -14.70 -5.39
N ALA A 285 -8.22 -14.51 -5.31
CA ALA A 285 -7.25 -15.53 -5.72
C ALA A 285 -7.49 -16.86 -5.01
N GLN A 286 -7.58 -17.93 -5.81
CA GLN A 286 -7.92 -19.27 -5.32
C GLN A 286 -6.71 -20.21 -5.24
N ASP A 287 -5.70 -19.97 -6.10
CA ASP A 287 -4.56 -20.88 -6.31
C ASP A 287 -3.33 -20.55 -5.44
N VAL A 288 -3.37 -19.44 -4.72
CA VAL A 288 -2.30 -19.00 -3.82
C VAL A 288 -2.84 -18.75 -2.42
N ARG A 289 -1.97 -18.86 -1.41
CA ARG A 289 -2.34 -18.58 -0.02
C ARG A 289 -2.66 -17.10 0.15
N SER A 290 -3.71 -16.79 0.91
CA SER A 290 -4.09 -15.40 1.19
C SER A 290 -3.13 -14.74 2.17
N VAL A 291 -2.76 -15.45 3.26
CA VAL A 291 -1.89 -14.91 4.30
C VAL A 291 -0.81 -15.93 4.65
N VAL A 292 0.45 -15.48 4.68
CA VAL A 292 1.58 -16.26 5.17
C VAL A 292 2.38 -15.45 6.19
N ILE A 293 2.58 -16.01 7.38
CA ILE A 293 3.41 -15.42 8.45
C ILE A 293 4.46 -16.47 8.84
N ARG A 294 5.73 -16.19 8.52
CA ARG A 294 6.83 -17.18 8.62
C ARG A 294 7.62 -17.10 9.92
N GLY A 295 6.95 -16.82 11.03
CA GLY A 295 7.55 -16.77 12.37
C GLY A 295 6.51 -16.48 13.44
N ALA A 296 6.97 -15.99 14.58
CA ALA A 296 6.17 -15.51 15.70
C ALA A 296 6.23 -13.97 15.76
N PRO A 297 5.09 -13.28 15.61
CA PRO A 297 5.02 -11.84 15.90
C PRO A 297 5.38 -11.58 17.36
N CYS A 298 6.14 -10.51 17.64
CA CYS A 298 6.54 -10.16 19.01
C CYS A 298 5.33 -9.92 19.93
N ARG A 299 4.24 -9.35 19.40
CA ARG A 299 3.00 -9.08 20.12
C ARG A 299 1.92 -10.07 19.71
N ASP A 300 1.26 -9.83 18.59
CA ASP A 300 0.22 -10.70 18.05
C ASP A 300 -0.07 -10.44 16.57
N ALA A 301 -0.58 -11.47 15.90
CA ALA A 301 -1.22 -11.34 14.60
C ALA A 301 -2.67 -11.79 14.66
N ARG A 302 -3.58 -10.97 14.13
CA ARG A 302 -5.02 -11.24 14.09
C ARG A 302 -5.47 -11.26 12.64
N ILE A 303 -6.13 -12.35 12.24
CA ILE A 303 -6.62 -12.54 10.87
C ILE A 303 -8.11 -12.87 10.95
N HIS A 304 -8.97 -11.89 10.67
CA HIS A 304 -10.39 -12.04 10.93
C HIS A 304 -11.33 -11.26 10.00
N HIS A 305 -12.58 -11.69 9.91
CA HIS A 305 -13.62 -11.05 9.11
C HIS A 305 -13.28 -10.93 7.62
N ASN A 306 -12.30 -11.70 7.13
CA ASN A 306 -11.96 -11.73 5.71
C ASN A 306 -12.91 -12.66 4.94
N ARG A 307 -13.05 -12.42 3.64
CA ARG A 307 -13.71 -13.31 2.69
C ARG A 307 -12.65 -13.91 1.77
N CYS A 308 -12.42 -15.22 1.84
CA CYS A 308 -11.40 -15.92 1.05
C CYS A 308 -12.08 -16.95 0.14
N LEU A 309 -11.96 -16.77 -1.18
CA LEU A 309 -12.69 -17.58 -2.16
C LEU A 309 -12.01 -18.92 -2.49
N SER A 310 -10.78 -19.16 -2.03
CA SER A 310 -10.05 -20.40 -2.31
C SER A 310 -10.88 -21.63 -1.89
N PRO A 311 -11.03 -22.64 -2.77
CA PRO A 311 -11.75 -23.89 -2.44
C PRO A 311 -10.97 -24.80 -1.48
N HIS A 312 -9.74 -24.43 -1.12
CA HIS A 312 -8.86 -25.13 -0.19
C HIS A 312 -8.73 -24.33 1.12
N PRO A 313 -9.79 -24.25 1.95
CA PRO A 313 -9.84 -23.39 3.14
C PRO A 313 -8.73 -23.68 4.15
N GLU A 314 -8.26 -24.93 4.22
CA GLU A 314 -7.12 -25.36 5.04
C GLU A 314 -5.79 -24.72 4.65
N ASN A 315 -5.68 -24.19 3.43
CA ASN A 315 -4.48 -23.59 2.86
C ASN A 315 -4.52 -22.06 2.78
N VAL A 316 -5.59 -21.41 3.24
CA VAL A 316 -5.78 -19.95 3.15
C VAL A 316 -4.78 -19.18 4.02
N VAL A 317 -4.59 -19.64 5.26
CA VAL A 317 -3.69 -19.03 6.25
C VAL A 317 -2.62 -20.03 6.66
N ARG A 318 -1.36 -19.65 6.48
CA ARG A 318 -0.21 -20.36 7.05
C ARG A 318 0.52 -19.43 8.01
N ALA A 319 0.57 -19.77 9.28
CA ALA A 319 1.16 -18.88 10.28
C ALA A 319 1.68 -19.65 11.49
N GLY A 320 2.75 -19.12 12.09
CA GLY A 320 3.32 -19.60 13.36
C GLY A 320 3.02 -18.70 14.56
N GLY A 321 3.45 -19.16 15.73
CA GLY A 321 3.58 -18.35 16.94
C GLY A 321 2.29 -17.67 17.44
N ASN A 322 2.42 -16.40 17.84
CA ASN A 322 1.36 -15.58 18.43
C ASN A 322 0.31 -15.12 17.39
N THR A 323 -0.17 -16.02 16.55
CA THR A 323 -1.15 -15.74 15.49
C THR A 323 -2.51 -16.37 15.80
N ARG A 324 -3.58 -15.61 15.58
CA ARG A 324 -4.97 -16.08 15.68
C ARG A 324 -5.71 -15.78 14.38
N ALA A 325 -6.25 -16.82 13.75
CA ALA A 325 -7.18 -16.71 12.64
C ALA A 325 -8.58 -17.14 13.09
N TYR A 326 -9.56 -16.26 12.96
CA TYR A 326 -10.90 -16.48 13.49
C TYR A 326 -11.93 -15.68 12.72
N ARG A 327 -13.17 -16.16 12.70
CA ARG A 327 -14.31 -15.51 12.04
C ARG A 327 -13.98 -15.07 10.61
N ASN A 328 -13.50 -15.98 9.76
CA ASN A 328 -13.32 -15.71 8.34
C ASN A 328 -14.39 -16.49 7.53
N LEU A 329 -14.84 -15.93 6.41
CA LEU A 329 -15.63 -16.65 5.42
C LEU A 329 -14.67 -17.33 4.45
N LEU A 330 -14.66 -18.66 4.44
CA LEU A 330 -13.76 -19.44 3.58
C LEU A 330 -14.54 -20.23 2.52
N GLY A 331 -13.92 -20.39 1.35
CA GLY A 331 -14.50 -21.10 0.22
C GLY A 331 -15.42 -20.23 -0.64
N PRO A 332 -15.78 -20.69 -1.85
CA PRO A 332 -16.63 -19.95 -2.78
C PRO A 332 -17.99 -19.54 -2.18
N GLU A 333 -18.58 -20.44 -1.40
CA GLU A 333 -19.88 -20.24 -0.74
C GLU A 333 -19.79 -19.38 0.54
N GLY A 334 -18.57 -19.07 1.02
CA GLY A 334 -18.36 -18.25 2.21
C GLY A 334 -18.78 -18.94 3.52
N GLN A 335 -18.22 -20.11 3.82
CA GLN A 335 -18.45 -20.78 5.10
C GLN A 335 -17.78 -20.01 6.24
N LEU A 336 -18.53 -19.64 7.27
CA LEU A 336 -17.98 -19.05 8.48
C LEU A 336 -17.14 -20.06 9.26
N VAL A 337 -15.87 -19.75 9.42
CA VAL A 337 -14.94 -20.49 10.30
C VAL A 337 -14.68 -19.65 11.54
N ALA A 338 -15.32 -20.03 12.65
CA ALA A 338 -15.23 -19.30 13.91
C ALA A 338 -13.80 -19.26 14.47
N ASN A 339 -13.08 -20.38 14.41
CA ASN A 339 -11.66 -20.49 14.78
C ASN A 339 -10.95 -21.35 13.74
N GLN A 340 -9.93 -20.81 13.08
CA GLN A 340 -9.13 -21.51 12.10
C GLN A 340 -7.85 -22.01 12.75
N ARG A 341 -7.56 -23.31 12.63
CA ARG A 341 -6.25 -23.84 13.02
C ARG A 341 -5.21 -23.27 12.07
N VAL A 342 -4.19 -22.64 12.63
CA VAL A 342 -3.02 -22.17 11.88
C VAL A 342 -1.81 -22.99 12.29
N GLY A 343 -0.95 -23.30 11.34
CA GLY A 343 0.30 -24.02 11.55
C GLY A 343 1.38 -23.53 10.60
N PRO A 344 2.66 -23.72 10.97
CA PRO A 344 3.81 -23.34 10.17
C PRO A 344 3.97 -24.16 8.89
#